data_AF-A0A962YHW3-F1
#
_entry.id   AF-A0A962YHW3-F1
#
_cell.length_a   1.000
_cell.length_b   1.000
_cell.length_c   1.000
_cell.angle_alpha   90.00
_cell.angle_beta   90.00
_cell.angle_gamma   90.00
#
_symmetry.space_group_name_H-M   'P 1'
#
loop_
_entity.id
_entity.type
_entity.pdbx_description
1 polymer ?
#
loop_
_entity_poly.entity_id
_entity_poly.type
_entity_poly.pdbx_seq_one_letter_code
_entity_poly.pdbx_strand_id
1 'polypeptide(L)'
;MSTASLELPYTTDSSRFSLLVCRFIAWSNVAILFIFLLNVYLNFWRGWPGATAAFSSDGTIASWLQVLLYALGLILPLWYVRATAGRNLRDDSLTITAIASYITRFAFWAVLLIGLTDAVISFLRVEELLADVVGDAMAQDLSRNQYRGPYVQLPLIILSLVLAAVTRTLGFTWLALLVVVAELQIVISRFVFSYEQAFMGDLVRFWYAGLFLFSSAYTLLEDGHV
;
A
#
# COMPACT_ATOMS: atom_id res chain seq x y z
N MET A 1 20.69 -28.45 -51.64
CA MET A 1 20.46 -28.78 -50.22
C MET A 1 19.80 -27.55 -49.61
N SER A 2 18.46 -27.58 -49.58
CA SER A 2 17.60 -26.43 -49.29
C SER A 2 17.56 -26.19 -47.78
N THR A 3 18.03 -25.03 -47.31
CA THR A 3 17.81 -24.56 -45.94
C THR A 3 16.42 -23.95 -45.88
N ALA A 4 15.45 -24.78 -45.51
CA ALA A 4 14.10 -24.37 -45.19
C ALA A 4 14.14 -23.34 -44.05
N SER A 5 13.82 -22.09 -44.37
CA SER A 5 13.46 -21.06 -43.42
C SER A 5 12.20 -21.50 -42.68
N LEU A 6 12.35 -21.84 -41.40
CA LEU A 6 11.26 -22.01 -40.44
C LEU A 6 10.60 -20.64 -40.19
N GLU A 7 9.82 -20.18 -41.15
CA GLU A 7 8.80 -19.17 -40.88
C GLU A 7 7.73 -19.85 -40.01
N LEU A 8 7.65 -19.48 -38.73
CA LEU A 8 6.59 -19.93 -37.83
C LEU A 8 5.28 -19.19 -38.20
N PRO A 9 4.32 -19.83 -38.88
CA PRO A 9 3.13 -19.15 -39.36
C PRO A 9 1.95 -19.55 -38.48
N TYR A 10 1.84 -18.98 -37.28
CA TYR A 10 0.60 -19.13 -36.49
C TYR A 10 0.47 -18.08 -35.37
N THR A 11 0.08 -16.86 -35.72
CA THR A 11 -0.79 -16.08 -34.82
C THR A 11 -2.17 -16.09 -35.45
N THR A 12 -2.99 -17.09 -35.15
CA THR A 12 -4.42 -17.03 -35.49
C THR A 12 -5.08 -15.87 -34.76
N ASP A 13 -6.10 -15.26 -35.36
CA ASP A 13 -6.87 -14.18 -34.71
C ASP A 13 -7.41 -14.59 -33.32
N SER A 14 -7.65 -15.89 -33.10
CA SER A 14 -8.02 -16.43 -31.78
C SER A 14 -6.94 -16.23 -30.70
N SER A 15 -5.66 -16.38 -31.06
CA SER A 15 -4.53 -16.13 -30.14
C SER A 15 -4.43 -14.65 -29.76
N ARG A 16 -4.65 -13.74 -30.73
CA ARG A 16 -4.63 -12.30 -30.50
C ARG A 16 -5.79 -11.84 -29.62
N PHE A 17 -6.98 -12.38 -29.86
CA PHE A 17 -8.14 -12.10 -29.02
C PHE A 17 -7.92 -12.55 -27.56
N SER A 18 -7.43 -13.78 -27.37
CA SER A 18 -7.13 -14.31 -26.03
C SER A 18 -6.11 -13.44 -25.28
N LEU A 19 -5.03 -13.01 -25.97
CA LEU A 19 -4.03 -12.11 -25.40
C LEU A 19 -4.63 -10.77 -24.96
N LEU A 20 -5.46 -10.14 -25.79
CA LEU A 20 -6.11 -8.86 -25.45
C LEU A 20 -7.05 -9.01 -24.25
N VAL A 21 -7.79 -10.12 -24.15
CA VAL A 21 -8.67 -10.39 -23.01
C VAL A 21 -7.88 -10.56 -21.71
N CYS A 22 -6.81 -11.36 -21.72
CA CYS A 22 -5.96 -11.54 -20.54
C CYS A 22 -5.36 -10.21 -20.05
N ARG A 23 -4.87 -9.38 -20.98
CA ARG A 23 -4.31 -8.06 -20.67
C ARG A 23 -5.37 -7.11 -20.11
N PHE A 24 -6.56 -7.11 -20.70
CA PHE A 24 -7.68 -6.31 -20.23
C PHE A 24 -8.07 -6.70 -18.80
N ILE A 25 -8.18 -8.00 -18.50
CA ILE A 25 -8.51 -8.49 -17.15
C ILE A 25 -7.44 -8.07 -16.14
N ALA A 26 -6.15 -8.23 -16.47
CA ALA A 26 -5.05 -7.87 -15.59
C ALA A 26 -5.04 -6.37 -15.25
N TRP A 27 -5.10 -5.50 -16.27
CA TRP A 27 -5.11 -4.06 -16.05
C TRP A 27 -6.40 -3.56 -15.39
N SER A 28 -7.55 -4.19 -15.68
CA SER A 28 -8.82 -3.87 -15.01
C SER A 28 -8.79 -4.20 -13.54
N ASN A 29 -8.22 -5.36 -13.16
CA ASN A 29 -8.10 -5.72 -11.75
C ASN A 29 -7.30 -4.67 -10.97
N VAL A 30 -6.14 -4.28 -11.51
CA VAL A 30 -5.29 -3.23 -10.90
C VAL A 30 -6.03 -1.90 -10.84
N ALA A 31 -6.66 -1.45 -11.94
CA ALA A 31 -7.37 -0.18 -11.99
C ALA A 31 -8.56 -0.12 -11.00
N ILE A 32 -9.37 -1.19 -10.96
CA ILE A 32 -10.51 -1.29 -10.04
C ILE A 32 -10.03 -1.28 -8.59
N LEU A 33 -8.92 -1.94 -8.26
CA LEU A 33 -8.34 -1.90 -6.92
C LEU A 33 -7.99 -0.47 -6.49
N PHE A 34 -7.35 0.32 -7.35
CA PHE A 34 -7.04 1.72 -7.03
C PHE A 34 -8.29 2.58 -6.90
N ILE A 35 -9.29 2.38 -7.76
CA ILE A 35 -10.56 3.10 -7.67
C ILE A 35 -11.32 2.72 -6.41
N PHE A 36 -11.28 1.46 -6.00
CA PHE A 36 -11.86 1.00 -4.75
C PHE A 36 -11.20 1.69 -3.56
N LEU A 37 -9.87 1.74 -3.50
CA LEU A 37 -9.16 2.46 -2.44
C LEU A 37 -9.51 3.95 -2.42
N LEU A 38 -9.60 4.60 -3.58
CA LEU A 38 -10.05 5.98 -3.69
C LEU A 38 -11.50 6.15 -3.21
N ASN A 39 -12.39 5.21 -3.55
CA ASN A 39 -13.79 5.23 -3.11
C ASN A 39 -13.90 5.10 -1.58
N VAL A 40 -13.13 4.20 -0.97
CA VAL A 40 -13.03 4.05 0.49
C VAL A 40 -12.61 5.37 1.14
N TYR A 41 -11.58 6.03 0.61
CA TYR A 41 -11.18 7.35 1.08
C TYR A 41 -12.33 8.38 0.97
N LEU A 42 -13.00 8.45 -0.19
CA LEU A 42 -14.10 9.39 -0.40
C LEU A 42 -15.28 9.14 0.56
N ASN A 43 -15.60 7.89 0.85
CA ASN A 43 -16.71 7.55 1.75
C ASN A 43 -16.38 7.90 3.20
N PHE A 44 -15.24 7.44 3.72
CA PHE A 44 -14.94 7.56 5.15
C PHE A 44 -14.33 8.91 5.54
N TRP A 45 -13.52 9.52 4.69
CA TRP A 45 -12.86 10.79 5.01
C TRP A 45 -13.64 12.01 4.52
N ARG A 46 -14.23 11.91 3.33
CA ARG A 46 -15.03 12.98 2.72
C ARG A 46 -16.53 12.86 3.00
N GLY A 47 -16.98 11.76 3.61
CA GLY A 47 -18.38 11.55 3.96
C GLY A 47 -19.29 11.35 2.74
N TRP A 48 -18.75 10.87 1.62
CA TRP A 48 -19.55 10.67 0.41
C TRP A 48 -20.52 9.48 0.57
N PRO A 49 -21.70 9.55 -0.06
CA PRO A 49 -22.80 8.59 0.17
C PRO A 49 -22.52 7.17 -0.35
N GLY A 50 -21.43 6.96 -1.10
CA GLY A 50 -21.08 5.66 -1.68
C GLY A 50 -21.66 5.44 -3.07
N ALA A 51 -21.01 4.57 -3.85
CA ALA A 51 -21.42 4.30 -5.23
C ALA A 51 -22.80 3.60 -5.31
N THR A 52 -23.15 2.80 -4.30
CA THR A 52 -24.44 2.10 -4.22
C THR A 52 -25.61 3.07 -3.98
N ALA A 53 -25.38 4.19 -3.30
CA ALA A 53 -26.39 5.21 -3.07
C ALA A 53 -26.82 5.94 -4.36
N ALA A 54 -26.08 5.80 -5.47
CA ALA A 54 -26.53 6.32 -6.77
C ALA A 54 -27.81 5.62 -7.26
N PHE A 55 -28.03 4.37 -6.83
CA PHE A 55 -29.17 3.54 -7.23
C PHE A 55 -30.31 3.54 -6.20
N SER A 56 -30.17 4.28 -5.10
CA SER A 56 -31.25 4.50 -4.14
C SER A 56 -32.01 5.82 -4.44
N SER A 57 -33.11 6.06 -3.75
CA SER A 57 -33.93 7.27 -3.90
C SER A 57 -33.20 8.58 -3.55
N ASP A 58 -32.04 8.50 -2.89
CA ASP A 58 -31.22 9.63 -2.44
C ASP A 58 -29.96 9.85 -3.33
N GLY A 59 -30.06 9.48 -4.60
CA GLY A 59 -28.98 9.62 -5.58
C GLY A 59 -28.47 11.05 -5.69
N THR A 60 -27.27 11.30 -5.17
CA THR A 60 -26.61 12.61 -5.19
C THR A 60 -25.63 12.69 -6.36
N ILE A 61 -25.24 13.89 -6.81
CA ILE A 61 -24.20 14.06 -7.85
C ILE A 61 -22.90 13.34 -7.45
N ALA A 62 -22.55 13.34 -6.16
CA ALA A 62 -21.36 12.67 -5.63
C ALA A 62 -21.39 11.14 -5.79
N SER A 63 -22.55 10.48 -5.62
CA SER A 63 -22.66 9.03 -5.82
C SER A 63 -22.56 8.66 -7.30
N TRP A 64 -23.12 9.48 -8.20
CA TRP A 64 -22.95 9.29 -9.65
C TRP A 64 -21.51 9.47 -10.10
N LEU A 65 -20.79 10.42 -9.52
CA LEU A 65 -19.35 10.58 -9.77
C LEU A 65 -18.56 9.36 -9.31
N GLN A 66 -18.93 8.73 -8.19
CA GLN A 66 -18.30 7.49 -7.74
C GLN A 66 -18.57 6.31 -8.67
N VAL A 67 -19.79 6.18 -9.19
CA VAL A 67 -20.11 5.19 -10.23
C VAL A 67 -19.28 5.44 -11.50
N LEU A 68 -19.14 6.71 -11.90
CA LEU A 68 -18.30 7.09 -13.03
C LEU A 68 -16.84 6.70 -12.82
N LEU A 69 -16.27 6.90 -11.62
CA LEU A 69 -14.92 6.45 -11.30
C LEU A 69 -14.76 4.94 -11.52
N TYR A 70 -15.71 4.11 -11.05
CA TYR A 70 -15.67 2.66 -11.31
C TYR A 70 -15.80 2.31 -12.80
N ALA A 71 -16.64 3.03 -13.54
CA ALA A 71 -16.75 2.85 -14.99
C ALA A 71 -15.42 3.20 -15.71
N LEU A 72 -14.75 4.28 -15.29
CA LEU A 72 -13.42 4.63 -15.79
C LEU A 72 -12.38 3.55 -15.49
N GLY A 73 -12.52 2.82 -14.39
CA GLY A 73 -11.70 1.65 -14.05
C GLY A 73 -11.77 0.50 -15.04
N LEU A 74 -12.80 0.44 -15.86
CA LEU A 74 -12.93 -0.54 -16.95
C LEU A 74 -12.60 0.10 -18.31
N ILE A 75 -13.04 1.34 -18.54
CA ILE A 75 -12.87 2.01 -19.83
C ILE A 75 -11.39 2.33 -20.08
N LEU A 76 -10.64 2.81 -19.08
CA LEU A 76 -9.23 3.18 -19.25
C LEU A 76 -8.34 1.97 -19.59
N PRO A 77 -8.41 0.84 -18.87
CA PRO A 77 -7.71 -0.39 -19.27
C PRO A 77 -8.10 -0.89 -20.66
N LEU A 78 -9.39 -0.83 -21.00
CA LEU A 78 -9.87 -1.25 -22.32
C LEU A 78 -9.26 -0.40 -23.43
N TRP A 79 -9.22 0.91 -23.25
CA TRP A 79 -8.60 1.84 -24.18
C TRP A 79 -7.09 1.61 -24.27
N TYR A 80 -6.40 1.48 -23.12
CA TYR A 80 -4.95 1.25 -23.06
C TYR A 80 -4.53 -0.04 -23.77
N VAL A 81 -5.25 -1.14 -23.55
CA VAL A 81 -4.96 -2.45 -24.17
C VAL A 81 -5.19 -2.40 -25.68
N ARG A 82 -6.24 -1.71 -26.14
CA ARG A 82 -6.49 -1.53 -27.59
C ARG A 82 -5.46 -0.62 -28.25
N ALA A 83 -5.11 0.49 -27.62
CA ALA A 83 -4.09 1.41 -28.10
C ALA A 83 -2.71 0.74 -28.17
N THR A 84 -2.47 -0.26 -27.31
CA THR A 84 -1.19 -0.95 -27.18
C THR A 84 -1.29 -2.42 -27.61
N ALA A 85 -2.05 -2.73 -28.65
CA ALA A 85 -2.32 -4.10 -29.09
C ALA A 85 -1.05 -4.90 -29.46
N GLY A 86 0.05 -4.23 -29.81
CA GLY A 86 1.33 -4.85 -30.16
C GLY A 86 2.26 -5.21 -28.99
N ARG A 87 1.91 -4.88 -27.73
CA ARG A 87 2.75 -5.23 -26.56
C ARG A 87 2.59 -6.70 -26.13
N ASN A 88 3.68 -7.27 -25.65
CA ASN A 88 3.71 -8.62 -25.11
C ASN A 88 3.25 -8.67 -23.65
N LEU A 89 2.76 -9.84 -23.22
CA LEU A 89 2.38 -10.08 -21.81
C LEU A 89 3.54 -9.88 -20.83
N ARG A 90 4.77 -10.15 -21.28
CA ARG A 90 5.97 -10.00 -20.45
C ARG A 90 6.22 -8.54 -20.09
N ASP A 91 6.02 -7.60 -21.02
CA ASP A 91 6.22 -6.17 -20.79
C ASP A 91 5.19 -5.59 -19.82
N ASP A 92 3.93 -6.05 -19.94
CA ASP A 92 2.87 -5.69 -19.02
C ASP A 92 3.13 -6.25 -17.61
N SER A 93 3.59 -7.50 -17.51
CA SER A 93 4.01 -8.10 -16.25
C SER A 93 5.14 -7.30 -15.59
N LEU A 94 6.18 -6.91 -16.34
CA LEU A 94 7.26 -6.08 -15.80
C LEU A 94 6.75 -4.74 -15.28
N THR A 95 5.79 -4.12 -15.95
CA THR A 95 5.19 -2.85 -15.53
C THR A 95 4.39 -3.02 -14.24
N ILE A 96 3.54 -4.05 -14.16
CA ILE A 96 2.74 -4.35 -12.96
C ILE A 96 3.65 -4.70 -11.78
N THR A 97 4.70 -5.50 -12.01
CA THR A 97 5.73 -5.81 -11.00
C THR A 97 6.46 -4.56 -10.53
N ALA A 98 6.76 -3.61 -11.41
CA ALA A 98 7.38 -2.33 -11.02
C ALA A 98 6.44 -1.51 -10.12
N ILE A 99 5.15 -1.45 -10.42
CA ILE A 99 4.13 -0.80 -9.59
C ILE A 99 4.05 -1.49 -8.22
N ALA A 100 3.92 -2.82 -8.18
CA ALA A 100 3.87 -3.59 -6.94
C ALA A 100 5.13 -3.38 -6.09
N SER A 101 6.31 -3.45 -6.70
CA SER A 101 7.59 -3.18 -6.03
C SER A 101 7.65 -1.78 -5.42
N TYR A 102 7.11 -0.77 -6.11
CA TYR A 102 7.02 0.59 -5.58
C TYR A 102 6.09 0.66 -4.36
N ILE A 103 4.90 0.05 -4.44
CA ILE A 103 3.93 -0.01 -3.34
C ILE A 103 4.55 -0.69 -2.11
N THR A 104 5.27 -1.80 -2.29
CA THR A 104 5.93 -2.50 -1.18
C THR A 104 6.99 -1.62 -0.51
N ARG A 105 7.79 -0.88 -1.29
CA ARG A 105 8.76 0.08 -0.73
C ARG A 105 8.09 1.22 0.02
N PHE A 106 6.99 1.75 -0.52
CA PHE A 106 6.17 2.75 0.15
C PHE A 106 5.62 2.23 1.49
N ALA A 107 5.00 1.05 1.47
CA ALA A 107 4.44 0.43 2.66
C ALA A 107 5.50 0.16 3.73
N PHE A 108 6.70 -0.28 3.32
CA PHE A 108 7.84 -0.45 4.21
C PHE A 108 8.19 0.84 4.96
N TRP A 109 8.41 1.94 4.22
CA TRP A 109 8.75 3.23 4.82
C TRP A 109 7.61 3.78 5.67
N ALA A 110 6.36 3.54 5.28
CA ALA A 110 5.18 3.97 6.05
C ALA A 110 5.12 3.26 7.40
N VAL A 111 5.23 1.93 7.42
CA VAL A 111 5.22 1.12 8.66
C VAL A 111 6.37 1.50 9.58
N LEU A 112 7.57 1.71 9.03
CA LEU A 112 8.75 2.08 9.81
C LEU A 112 8.59 3.47 10.44
N LEU A 113 8.29 4.49 9.64
CA LEU A 113 8.22 5.87 10.12
C LEU A 113 7.04 6.11 11.05
N ILE A 114 5.86 5.58 10.71
CA ILE A 114 4.67 5.69 11.56
C ILE A 114 4.90 4.94 12.85
N GLY A 115 5.40 3.70 12.80
CA GLY A 115 5.65 2.90 14.01
C GLY A 115 6.65 3.58 14.95
N LEU A 116 7.77 4.09 14.43
CA LEU A 116 8.75 4.81 15.23
C LEU A 116 8.17 6.08 15.85
N THR A 117 7.47 6.90 15.05
CA THR A 117 6.90 8.16 15.52
C THR A 117 5.81 7.92 16.56
N ASP A 118 4.96 6.91 16.34
CA ASP A 118 3.90 6.55 17.27
C ASP A 118 4.47 5.98 18.58
N ALA A 119 5.59 5.26 18.54
CA ALA A 119 6.29 4.81 19.73
C ALA A 119 6.88 5.99 20.53
N VAL A 120 7.55 6.94 19.86
CA VAL A 120 8.12 8.14 20.51
C VAL A 120 7.03 8.98 21.16
N ILE A 121 5.95 9.28 20.43
CA ILE A 121 4.85 10.08 20.99
C ILE A 121 4.15 9.33 22.14
N SER A 122 4.03 8.00 22.05
CA SER A 122 3.44 7.19 23.14
C SER A 122 4.33 7.19 24.38
N PHE A 123 5.64 7.07 24.20
CA PHE A 123 6.62 7.15 25.28
C PHE A 123 6.57 8.52 25.97
N LEU A 124 6.67 9.62 25.21
CA LEU A 124 6.59 10.98 25.76
C LEU A 124 5.28 11.24 26.51
N ARG A 125 4.19 10.61 26.07
CA ARG A 125 2.90 10.70 26.76
C ARG A 125 2.91 9.97 28.10
N VAL A 126 3.43 8.74 28.13
CA VAL A 126 3.47 7.90 29.34
C VAL A 126 4.34 8.54 30.42
N GLU A 127 5.46 9.15 30.02
CA GLU A 127 6.37 9.83 30.95
C GLU A 127 5.93 11.25 31.31
N GLU A 128 4.74 11.70 30.87
CA GLU A 128 4.21 13.06 31.07
C GLU A 128 5.07 14.20 30.48
N LEU A 129 6.11 13.88 29.70
CA LEU A 129 7.05 14.82 29.07
C LEU A 129 6.50 15.49 27.79
N LEU A 130 5.37 14.99 27.26
CA LEU A 130 4.83 15.47 25.98
C LEU A 130 4.45 16.96 26.03
N ALA A 131 3.89 17.41 27.16
CA ALA A 131 3.50 18.80 27.38
C ALA A 131 4.73 19.73 27.41
N ASP A 132 5.84 19.26 27.98
CA ASP A 132 7.08 20.05 28.06
C ASP A 132 7.74 20.25 26.69
N VAL A 133 7.63 19.27 25.79
CA VAL A 133 8.26 19.33 24.46
C VAL A 133 7.42 20.13 23.46
N VAL A 134 6.09 20.00 23.54
CA VAL A 134 5.17 20.43 22.48
C VAL A 134 4.15 21.49 22.95
N GLY A 135 4.04 21.70 24.26
CA GLY A 135 3.07 22.59 24.90
C GLY A 135 1.74 21.89 25.22
N ASP A 136 1.06 22.36 26.28
CA ASP A 136 -0.15 21.74 26.84
C ASP A 136 -1.27 21.54 25.81
N ALA A 137 -1.55 22.56 25.00
CA ALA A 137 -2.63 22.53 24.01
C ALA A 137 -2.38 21.44 22.96
N MET A 138 -1.15 21.36 22.43
CA MET A 138 -0.81 20.43 21.37
C MET A 138 -0.54 19.02 21.90
N ALA A 139 -0.12 18.87 23.15
CA ALA A 139 -0.09 17.58 23.86
C ALA A 139 -1.51 17.00 24.02
N GLN A 140 -2.50 17.83 24.36
CA GLN A 140 -3.90 17.41 24.45
C GLN A 140 -4.45 17.02 23.08
N ASP A 141 -4.10 17.74 22.01
CA ASP A 141 -4.55 17.39 20.66
C ASP A 141 -3.88 16.12 20.13
N LEU A 142 -2.57 15.96 20.32
CA LEU A 142 -1.84 14.71 20.01
C LEU A 142 -2.36 13.52 20.83
N SER A 143 -3.06 13.77 21.95
CA SER A 143 -3.72 12.73 22.71
C SER A 143 -4.85 12.04 21.93
N ARG A 144 -5.48 12.78 21.00
CA ARG A 144 -6.67 12.37 20.25
C ARG A 144 -6.28 11.76 18.90
N ASN A 145 -6.82 10.59 18.60
CA ASN A 145 -6.58 9.90 17.33
C ASN A 145 -6.98 10.74 16.10
N GLN A 146 -8.04 11.54 16.23
CA GLN A 146 -8.53 12.43 15.17
C GLN A 146 -7.51 13.47 14.70
N TYR A 147 -6.58 13.87 15.57
CA TYR A 147 -5.55 14.85 15.26
C TYR A 147 -4.25 14.15 14.82
N ARG A 148 -3.88 13.06 15.50
CA ARG A 148 -2.68 12.28 15.16
C ARG A 148 -2.71 11.75 13.72
N GLY A 149 -3.86 11.26 13.26
CA GLY A 149 -4.00 10.71 11.90
C GLY A 149 -3.64 11.73 10.80
N PRO A 150 -4.38 12.85 10.68
CA PRO A 150 -4.14 13.83 9.63
C PRO A 150 -2.85 14.64 9.78
N TYR A 151 -2.40 14.95 11.01
CA TYR A 151 -1.29 15.89 11.23
C TYR A 151 0.06 15.21 11.48
N VAL A 152 0.08 13.94 11.89
CA VAL A 152 1.34 13.20 12.11
C VAL A 152 1.47 12.09 11.09
N GLN A 153 0.48 11.21 11.00
CA GLN A 153 0.60 10.00 10.16
C GLN A 153 0.53 10.34 8.67
N LEU A 154 -0.36 11.25 8.25
CA LEU A 154 -0.49 11.61 6.83
C LEU A 154 0.77 12.28 6.24
N PRO A 155 1.43 13.25 6.93
CA PRO A 155 2.73 13.76 6.48
C PRO A 155 3.80 12.67 6.38
N LEU A 156 3.82 11.73 7.33
CA LEU A 156 4.75 10.60 7.28
C LEU A 156 4.45 9.67 6.10
N ILE A 157 3.18 9.42 5.78
CA ILE A 157 2.79 8.67 4.58
C ILE A 157 3.30 9.36 3.31
N ILE A 158 3.16 10.69 3.23
CA ILE A 158 3.69 11.47 2.09
C ILE A 158 5.21 11.36 2.03
N LEU A 159 5.90 11.47 3.16
CA LEU A 159 7.34 11.28 3.24
C LEU A 159 7.76 9.87 2.79
N SER A 160 7.03 8.84 3.20
CA SER A 160 7.26 7.45 2.77
C SER A 160 7.09 7.27 1.26
N LEU A 161 6.14 7.99 0.65
CA LEU A 161 5.92 7.97 -0.80
C LEU A 161 7.12 8.55 -1.55
N VAL A 162 7.69 9.65 -1.04
CA VAL A 162 8.92 10.27 -1.57
C VAL A 162 10.13 9.35 -1.36
N LEU A 163 10.29 8.79 -0.16
CA LEU A 163 11.40 7.87 0.14
C LEU A 163 11.36 6.62 -0.72
N ALA A 164 10.18 6.08 -1.01
CA ALA A 164 10.01 4.93 -1.90
C ALA A 164 10.42 5.22 -3.36
N ALA A 165 10.31 6.48 -3.79
CA ALA A 165 10.75 6.90 -5.12
C ALA A 165 12.29 7.03 -5.20
N VAL A 166 12.94 7.42 -4.10
CA VAL A 166 14.41 7.59 -4.04
C VAL A 166 15.12 6.27 -3.74
N THR A 167 14.55 5.42 -2.90
CA THR A 167 15.19 4.18 -2.43
C THR A 167 14.95 3.02 -3.40
N ARG A 168 16.04 2.32 -3.74
CA ARG A 168 16.01 1.22 -4.73
C ARG A 168 15.99 -0.17 -4.11
N THR A 169 16.31 -0.33 -2.84
CA THR A 169 16.41 -1.62 -2.15
C THR A 169 15.37 -1.75 -1.04
N LEU A 170 14.86 -2.97 -0.81
CA LEU A 170 14.01 -3.26 0.33
C LEU A 170 14.88 -3.52 1.56
N GLY A 171 14.68 -2.74 2.63
CA GLY A 171 15.37 -2.91 3.90
C GLY A 171 14.78 -4.02 4.78
N PHE A 172 14.40 -5.17 4.23
CA PHE A 172 13.73 -6.24 4.99
C PHE A 172 14.56 -6.69 6.20
N THR A 173 15.86 -6.88 6.00
CA THR A 173 16.81 -7.23 7.06
C THR A 173 16.86 -6.16 8.16
N TRP A 174 16.74 -4.88 7.80
CA TRP A 174 16.71 -3.78 8.76
C TRP A 174 15.44 -3.80 9.61
N LEU A 175 14.28 -4.05 9.01
CA LEU A 175 13.03 -4.14 9.77
C LEU A 175 13.04 -5.36 10.70
N ALA A 176 13.58 -6.50 10.26
CA ALA A 176 13.75 -7.68 11.12
C ALA A 176 14.67 -7.39 12.31
N LEU A 177 15.80 -6.72 12.06
CA LEU A 177 16.72 -6.30 13.12
C LEU A 177 16.04 -5.34 14.10
N LEU A 178 15.25 -4.38 13.61
CA LEU A 178 14.51 -3.46 14.47
C LEU A 178 13.48 -4.17 15.35
N VAL A 179 12.79 -5.19 14.83
CA VAL A 179 11.87 -6.02 15.64
C VAL A 179 12.62 -6.75 16.74
N VAL A 180 13.75 -7.39 16.44
CA VAL A 180 14.58 -8.06 17.45
C VAL A 180 15.08 -7.09 18.51
N VAL A 181 15.52 -5.89 18.09
CA VAL A 181 15.95 -4.84 19.03
C VAL A 181 14.78 -4.38 19.92
N ALA A 182 13.58 -4.19 19.36
CA ALA A 182 12.39 -3.82 20.11
C ALA A 182 12.00 -4.91 21.13
N GLU A 183 12.02 -6.18 20.74
CA GLU A 183 11.77 -7.30 21.66
C GLU A 183 12.81 -7.38 22.77
N LEU A 184 14.09 -7.20 22.44
CA LEU A 184 15.16 -7.14 23.45
C LEU A 184 14.95 -5.98 24.43
N GLN A 185 14.58 -4.80 23.93
CA GLN A 185 14.26 -3.64 24.77
C GLN A 185 13.07 -3.93 25.70
N ILE A 186 12.02 -4.60 25.21
CA ILE A 186 10.87 -5.00 26.02
C ILE A 186 11.30 -5.96 27.14
N VAL A 187 12.11 -6.98 26.81
CA VAL A 187 12.61 -7.95 27.77
C VAL A 187 13.44 -7.26 28.86
N ILE A 188 14.39 -6.40 28.48
CA ILE A 188 15.22 -5.66 29.44
C ILE A 188 14.35 -4.74 30.30
N SER A 189 13.43 -3.99 29.70
CA SER A 189 12.55 -3.06 30.43
C SER A 189 11.69 -3.80 31.45
N ARG A 190 11.08 -4.92 31.05
CA ARG A 190 10.21 -5.72 31.92
C ARG A 190 11.00 -6.40 33.04
N PHE A 191 12.13 -7.05 32.76
CA PHE A 191 12.81 -7.87 33.76
C PHE A 191 13.81 -7.11 34.62
N VAL A 192 14.47 -6.08 34.09
CA VAL A 192 15.46 -5.30 34.86
C VAL A 192 14.81 -4.13 35.57
N PHE A 193 13.91 -3.42 34.90
CA PHE A 193 13.30 -2.18 35.40
C PHE A 193 11.85 -2.34 35.85
N SER A 194 11.24 -3.52 35.62
CA SER A 194 9.80 -3.73 35.85
C SER A 194 8.91 -2.69 35.15
N TYR A 195 9.39 -2.17 34.02
CA TYR A 195 8.67 -1.21 33.18
C TYR A 195 8.01 -1.94 32.01
N GLU A 196 6.69 -1.85 31.94
CA GLU A 196 5.89 -2.47 30.90
C GLU A 196 4.80 -1.50 30.43
N GLN A 197 4.73 -1.27 29.12
CA GLN A 197 3.75 -0.39 28.51
C GLN A 197 3.10 -1.05 27.31
N ALA A 198 1.79 -0.81 27.13
CA ALA A 198 1.01 -1.40 26.05
C ALA A 198 1.54 -1.03 24.66
N PHE A 199 2.03 0.21 24.47
CA PHE A 199 2.52 0.68 23.17
C PHE A 199 3.76 -0.08 22.69
N MET A 200 4.56 -0.65 23.60
CA MET A 200 5.75 -1.42 23.22
C MET A 200 5.35 -2.73 22.54
N GLY A 201 4.32 -3.40 23.04
CA GLY A 201 3.75 -4.59 22.43
C GLY A 201 3.04 -4.29 21.10
N ASP A 202 2.32 -3.17 21.02
CA ASP A 202 1.67 -2.73 19.78
C ASP A 202 2.69 -2.44 18.67
N LEU A 203 3.81 -1.80 19.00
CA LEU A 203 4.91 -1.53 18.05
C LEU A 203 5.42 -2.83 17.41
N VAL A 204 5.77 -3.82 18.23
CA VAL A 204 6.25 -5.12 17.74
C VAL A 204 5.18 -5.81 16.90
N ARG A 205 3.91 -5.78 17.31
CA ARG A 205 2.80 -6.39 16.56
C ARG A 205 2.67 -5.79 15.15
N PHE A 206 2.73 -4.47 15.02
CA PHE A 206 2.62 -3.82 13.72
C PHE A 206 3.83 -4.09 12.82
N TRP A 207 5.04 -4.06 13.39
CA TRP A 207 6.25 -4.36 12.61
C TRP A 207 6.34 -5.83 12.21
N TYR A 208 5.92 -6.76 13.07
CA TYR A 208 5.82 -8.18 12.74
C TYR A 208 4.81 -8.43 11.61
N ALA A 209 3.63 -7.82 11.68
CA ALA A 209 2.63 -7.90 10.61
C ALA A 209 3.18 -7.35 9.28
N GLY A 210 3.91 -6.23 9.33
CA GLY A 210 4.62 -5.67 8.18
C GLY A 210 5.65 -6.65 7.61
N LEU A 211 6.51 -7.24 8.45
CA LEU A 211 7.48 -8.24 8.03
C LEU A 211 6.84 -9.42 7.33
N PHE A 212 5.74 -9.96 7.87
CA PHE A 212 5.01 -11.07 7.25
C PHE A 212 4.45 -10.69 5.87
N LEU A 213 3.91 -9.49 5.73
CA LEU A 213 3.38 -9.00 4.45
C LEU A 213 4.49 -8.83 3.41
N PHE A 214 5.63 -8.27 3.80
CA PHE A 214 6.74 -8.05 2.88
C PHE A 214 7.47 -9.35 2.51
N SER A 215 7.60 -10.29 3.45
CA SER A 215 8.20 -11.59 3.17
C SER A 215 7.35 -12.41 2.21
N SER A 216 6.02 -12.45 2.39
CA SER A 216 5.12 -13.14 1.48
C SER A 216 5.11 -12.53 0.06
N ALA A 217 5.21 -11.21 -0.06
CA ALA A 217 5.37 -10.57 -1.36
C ALA A 217 6.72 -10.90 -2.02
N TYR A 218 7.80 -10.99 -1.23
CA TYR A 218 9.13 -11.34 -1.72
C TYR A 218 9.20 -12.79 -2.20
N THR A 219 8.67 -13.75 -1.43
CA THR A 219 8.67 -15.17 -1.82
C THR A 219 7.84 -15.44 -3.08
N LEU A 220 6.73 -14.73 -3.27
CA LEU A 220 5.94 -14.81 -4.50
C LEU A 220 6.72 -14.32 -5.75
N LEU A 221 7.65 -13.39 -5.58
CA LEU A 221 8.46 -12.85 -6.69
C LEU A 221 9.70 -13.70 -6.99
N GLU A 222 10.43 -14.12 -5.95
CA GLU A 222 11.73 -14.76 -6.11
C GLU A 222 11.63 -16.28 -6.21
N ASP A 223 10.84 -16.91 -5.34
CA ASP A 223 10.76 -18.36 -5.25
C ASP A 223 9.67 -18.95 -6.14
N GLY A 224 8.78 -18.12 -6.68
CA GLY A 224 7.72 -18.54 -7.61
C GLY A 224 6.80 -19.63 -7.08
N HIS A 225 6.78 -19.86 -5.75
CA HIS A 225 6.00 -20.94 -5.14
C HIS A 225 4.50 -20.61 -5.20
N VAL A 226 3.88 -21.13 -6.26
CA VAL A 226 2.51 -21.65 -6.26
C VAL A 226 2.57 -23.09 -6.75
#